data_AF-A0A075IS09-F1
#
_entry.id   AF-A0A075IS09-F1
#
_cell.length_a   1.000
_cell.length_b   1.000
_cell.length_c   1.000
_cell.angle_alpha   90.00
_cell.angle_beta   90.00
_cell.angle_gamma   90.00
#
_symmetry.space_group_name_H-M   'P 1'
#
loop_
_entity.id
_entity.type
_entity.pdbx_description
1 polymer ?
#
loop_
_entity_poly.entity_id
_entity_poly.type
_entity_poly.pdbx_seq_one_letter_code
_entity_poly.pdbx_strand_id
1 'polypeptide(L)'
;GETKPLRFMFNLSSIPEDELLSSAELRLYRHQIDDAIGAISDDHGLLHRINVYEVLKAPRAGQIITRLLDTRLVRHNTSRWESFDVSPAVLRWTRERLPNHGLAIEVLHLNQTPRHQGQHVRISRSVHQEPGEDWEQLRPLLVTFGHDGKGHPLTRRAKRSPKQKGRKRNRNCRRHALY
;
A
#
# COMPACT_ATOMS: atom_id res chain seq x y z
N GLY A 1 0.51 0.62 -26.46
CA GLY A 1 -0.81 1.01 -25.95
C GLY A 1 -0.59 1.68 -24.62
N GLU A 2 -0.94 2.95 -24.51
CA GLU A 2 -0.71 3.77 -23.32
C GLU A 2 -1.74 3.37 -22.24
N THR A 3 -1.31 2.73 -21.17
CA THR A 3 -2.18 2.35 -20.06
C THR A 3 -2.49 3.59 -19.23
N LYS A 4 -3.72 4.09 -19.30
CA LYS A 4 -4.11 5.27 -18.52
C LYS A 4 -4.13 4.94 -17.02
N PRO A 5 -3.52 5.77 -16.17
CA PRO A 5 -3.55 5.56 -14.73
C PRO A 5 -4.97 5.66 -14.17
N LEU A 6 -5.33 4.71 -13.31
CA LEU A 6 -6.61 4.65 -12.61
C LEU A 6 -6.54 5.40 -11.29
N ARG A 7 -7.50 6.29 -11.04
CA ARG A 7 -7.53 7.14 -9.84
C ARG A 7 -8.40 6.55 -8.74
N PHE A 8 -7.86 6.51 -7.53
CA PHE A 8 -8.51 6.08 -6.29
C PHE A 8 -8.63 7.25 -5.34
N MET A 9 -9.79 7.37 -4.70
CA MET A 9 -10.01 8.33 -3.64
C MET A 9 -10.43 7.58 -2.39
N PHE A 10 -9.68 7.76 -1.31
CA PHE A 10 -9.95 7.16 -0.01
C PHE A 10 -10.54 8.22 0.91
N ASN A 11 -11.65 7.90 1.57
CA ASN A 11 -12.19 8.77 2.60
C ASN A 11 -11.36 8.60 3.87
N LEU A 12 -10.78 9.70 4.36
CA LEU A 12 -9.93 9.73 5.55
C LEU A 12 -10.72 10.12 6.82
N SER A 13 -12.05 10.30 6.73
CA SER A 13 -12.88 10.71 7.87
C SER A 13 -12.93 9.68 8.99
N SER A 14 -12.50 8.44 8.76
CA SER A 14 -12.39 7.40 9.78
C SER A 14 -11.16 7.57 10.67
N ILE A 15 -10.19 8.39 10.27
CA ILE A 15 -8.97 8.68 11.04
C ILE A 15 -9.29 9.85 11.98
N PRO A 16 -9.27 9.66 13.32
CA PRO A 16 -9.49 10.74 14.27
C PRO A 16 -8.48 11.88 14.12
N GLU A 17 -8.91 13.10 14.42
CA GLU A 17 -8.03 14.28 14.26
C GLU A 17 -6.84 14.31 15.23
N ASP A 18 -6.95 13.64 16.37
CA ASP A 18 -5.89 13.46 17.37
C ASP A 18 -4.98 12.26 17.08
N GLU A 19 -5.27 11.46 16.05
CA GLU A 19 -4.42 10.34 15.66
C GLU A 19 -3.16 10.81 14.93
N LEU A 20 -2.00 10.45 15.47
CA LEU A 20 -0.71 10.73 14.88
C LEU A 20 -0.29 9.56 14.00
N LEU A 21 -0.44 9.72 12.68
CA LEU A 21 0.03 8.73 11.72
C LEU A 21 1.55 8.73 11.62
N SER A 22 2.12 7.53 11.58
CA SER A 22 3.54 7.26 11.42
C SER A 22 3.88 6.78 10.01
N SER A 23 3.03 5.94 9.41
CA SER A 23 3.17 5.44 8.05
C SER A 23 1.83 5.02 7.44
N ALA A 24 1.82 4.80 6.14
CA ALA A 24 0.67 4.30 5.41
C ALA A 24 1.07 3.45 4.20
N GLU A 25 0.31 2.39 3.95
CA GLU A 25 0.48 1.46 2.85
C GLU A 25 -0.78 1.42 1.98
N LEU A 26 -0.61 1.45 0.66
CA LEU A 26 -1.64 1.03 -0.28
C LEU A 26 -1.48 -0.46 -0.55
N ARG A 27 -2.54 -1.24 -0.31
CA ARG A 27 -2.58 -2.67 -0.59
C ARG A 27 -3.43 -2.97 -1.81
N LEU A 28 -2.83 -3.65 -2.78
CA LEU A 28 -3.47 -4.08 -4.01
C LEU A 28 -3.43 -5.60 -4.10
N TYR A 29 -4.58 -6.20 -4.38
CA TYR A 29 -4.63 -7.63 -4.64
C TYR A 29 -4.29 -7.91 -6.10
N ARG A 30 -3.59 -9.02 -6.31
CA ARG A 30 -3.15 -9.47 -7.62
C ARG A 30 -3.52 -10.93 -7.78
N HIS A 31 -4.05 -11.28 -8.94
CA HIS A 31 -4.49 -12.63 -9.26
C HIS A 31 -3.54 -13.27 -10.27
N GLN A 32 -3.15 -14.53 -10.09
CA GLN A 32 -2.36 -15.25 -11.08
C GLN A 32 -3.10 -15.34 -12.42
N ILE A 33 -2.37 -15.34 -13.53
CA ILE A 33 -2.95 -15.64 -14.85
C ILE A 33 -2.41 -17.00 -15.31
N ASP A 34 -3.31 -17.98 -15.46
CA ASP A 34 -2.98 -19.40 -15.71
C ASP A 34 -2.52 -19.69 -17.15
N ASP A 35 -2.74 -18.79 -18.11
CA ASP A 35 -2.32 -18.98 -19.53
C ASP A 35 -0.80 -18.90 -19.76
N ALA A 36 -0.01 -18.71 -18.71
CA ALA A 36 1.45 -18.72 -18.76
C ALA A 36 2.06 -20.11 -19.07
N ILE A 37 1.24 -21.17 -19.09
CA ILE A 37 1.70 -22.55 -19.34
C ILE A 37 2.15 -22.75 -20.81
N GLY A 38 1.74 -21.87 -21.73
CA GLY A 38 2.08 -22.00 -23.16
C GLY A 38 3.36 -21.30 -23.64
N ALA A 39 3.97 -20.41 -22.86
CA ALA A 39 5.13 -19.61 -23.29
C ALA A 39 6.41 -20.06 -22.58
N ILE A 40 6.88 -21.25 -22.96
CA ILE A 40 8.22 -21.75 -22.62
C ILE A 40 9.21 -20.86 -23.38
N SER A 41 9.81 -19.82 -22.77
CA SER A 41 11.17 -19.30 -23.12
C SER A 41 11.55 -17.88 -22.69
N ASP A 42 10.75 -17.10 -21.95
CA ASP A 42 11.23 -15.76 -21.54
C ASP A 42 10.75 -15.33 -20.14
N ASP A 43 11.65 -15.37 -19.15
CA ASP A 43 11.41 -14.93 -17.76
C ASP A 43 10.99 -13.45 -17.69
N HIS A 44 11.41 -12.65 -18.68
CA HIS A 44 11.03 -11.24 -18.82
C HIS A 44 9.58 -11.06 -19.30
N GLY A 45 9.02 -12.06 -19.99
CA GLY A 45 7.62 -12.14 -20.41
C GLY A 45 6.62 -12.02 -19.26
N LEU A 46 7.08 -12.33 -18.03
CA LEU A 46 6.21 -12.53 -16.88
C LEU A 46 6.07 -11.31 -15.96
N LEU A 47 6.76 -10.22 -16.28
CA LEU A 47 6.92 -9.06 -15.40
C LEU A 47 6.05 -7.87 -15.84
N HIS A 48 5.46 -7.20 -14.87
CA HIS A 48 4.82 -5.89 -15.06
C HIS A 48 5.21 -4.97 -13.92
N ARG A 49 5.24 -3.68 -14.22
CA ARG A 49 5.57 -2.62 -13.28
C ARG A 49 4.28 -1.97 -12.81
N ILE A 50 4.08 -1.90 -11.50
CA ILE A 50 3.01 -1.15 -10.88
C ILE A 50 3.63 0.14 -10.35
N ASN A 51 3.13 1.28 -10.82
CA ASN A 51 3.50 2.59 -10.33
C ASN A 51 2.34 3.18 -9.52
N VAL A 52 2.66 3.73 -8.36
CA VAL A 52 1.70 4.40 -7.48
C VAL A 52 2.08 5.88 -7.40
N TYR A 53 1.12 6.74 -7.67
CA TYR A 53 1.28 8.18 -7.70
C TYR A 53 0.33 8.87 -6.74
N GLU A 54 0.75 10.01 -6.21
CA GLU A 54 -0.14 11.00 -5.61
C GLU A 54 -0.70 11.91 -6.70
N VAL A 55 -2.00 12.17 -6.67
CA VAL A 55 -2.62 13.20 -7.50
C VAL A 55 -2.46 14.55 -6.79
N LEU A 56 -1.83 15.52 -7.44
CA LEU A 56 -1.49 16.82 -6.82
C LEU A 56 -2.60 17.86 -6.99
N LYS A 57 -3.47 17.72 -7.98
CA LYS A 57 -4.57 18.65 -8.27
C LYS A 57 -5.79 17.91 -8.78
N ALA A 58 -6.97 18.50 -8.58
CA ALA A 58 -8.18 18.01 -9.22
C ALA A 58 -7.99 17.91 -10.74
N PRO A 59 -8.38 16.79 -11.39
CA PRO A 59 -8.24 16.62 -12.84
C PRO A 59 -8.97 17.75 -13.58
N ARG A 60 -8.29 18.40 -14.52
CA ARG A 60 -8.89 19.41 -15.42
C ARG A 60 -8.71 18.94 -16.85
N ALA A 61 -9.79 18.91 -17.63
CA ALA A 61 -9.76 18.56 -19.05
C ALA A 61 -9.02 17.24 -19.38
N GLY A 62 -9.09 16.25 -18.48
CA GLY A 62 -8.45 14.94 -18.68
C GLY A 62 -6.95 14.88 -18.32
N GLN A 63 -6.32 16.01 -17.96
CA GLN A 63 -4.94 16.02 -17.48
C GLN A 63 -4.91 15.83 -15.95
N ILE A 64 -4.17 14.82 -15.50
CA ILE A 64 -3.85 14.61 -14.09
C ILE A 64 -2.40 15.03 -13.85
N ILE A 65 -2.18 15.82 -12.80
CA ILE A 65 -0.83 16.17 -12.36
C ILE A 65 -0.50 15.24 -11.21
N THR A 66 0.52 14.41 -11.40
CA THR A 66 0.85 13.32 -10.49
C THR A 66 2.30 13.39 -10.03
N ARG A 67 2.59 12.84 -8.85
CA ARG A 67 3.94 12.61 -8.33
C ARG A 67 4.11 11.13 -8.00
N LEU A 68 5.16 10.49 -8.51
CA LEU A 68 5.45 9.09 -8.19
C LEU A 68 5.77 8.95 -6.70
N LEU A 69 5.13 8.00 -6.04
CA LEU A 69 5.35 7.65 -4.64
C LEU A 69 6.18 6.37 -4.53
N ASP A 70 5.74 5.31 -5.22
CA ASP A 70 6.35 4.00 -5.15
C ASP A 70 6.20 3.26 -6.49
N THR A 71 7.12 2.34 -6.76
CA THR A 71 7.11 1.49 -7.95
C THR A 71 7.56 0.08 -7.60
N ARG A 72 6.90 -0.93 -8.18
CA ARG A 72 7.28 -2.32 -7.98
C ARG A 72 7.17 -3.12 -9.27
N LEU A 73 8.22 -3.89 -9.55
CA LEU A 73 8.21 -4.90 -10.59
C LEU A 73 7.69 -6.21 -10.00
N VAL A 74 6.66 -6.79 -10.60
CA VAL A 74 6.04 -7.98 -10.07
C VAL A 74 5.71 -9.01 -11.16
N ARG A 75 5.69 -10.28 -10.76
CA ARG A 75 5.41 -11.43 -11.64
C ARG A 75 3.92 -11.73 -11.73
N HIS A 76 3.48 -12.31 -12.84
CA HIS A 76 2.06 -12.69 -13.02
C HIS A 76 1.67 -14.10 -12.56
N ASN A 77 2.64 -14.89 -12.09
CA ASN A 77 2.43 -16.30 -11.77
C ASN A 77 1.97 -16.54 -10.32
N THR A 78 1.73 -15.49 -9.54
CA THR A 78 1.40 -15.63 -8.12
C THR A 78 0.27 -14.68 -7.75
N SER A 79 -0.76 -15.22 -7.10
CA SER A 79 -1.79 -14.43 -6.44
C SER A 79 -1.30 -13.96 -5.07
N ARG A 80 -1.22 -12.65 -4.84
CA ARG A 80 -0.81 -12.07 -3.54
C ARG A 80 -1.20 -10.61 -3.38
N TRP A 81 -1.22 -10.16 -2.13
CA TRP A 81 -1.26 -8.74 -1.80
C TRP A 81 0.10 -8.10 -2.04
N GLU A 82 0.10 -6.99 -2.76
CA GLU A 82 1.24 -6.08 -2.87
C GLU A 82 0.99 -4.85 -2.00
N SER A 83 2.03 -4.39 -1.29
CA SER A 83 1.98 -3.21 -0.43
C SER A 83 2.93 -2.15 -0.95
N PHE A 84 2.43 -0.92 -1.10
CA PHE A 84 3.15 0.23 -1.63
C PHE A 84 3.22 1.33 -0.58
N ASP A 85 4.37 1.96 -0.42
CA ASP A 85 4.52 3.07 0.52
C ASP A 85 3.82 4.32 -0.02
N VAL A 86 2.78 4.76 0.70
CA VAL A 86 2.04 6.00 0.41
C VAL A 86 2.09 6.97 1.58
N SER A 87 2.95 6.70 2.56
CA SER A 87 3.16 7.53 3.76
C SER A 87 3.38 9.00 3.39
N PRO A 88 4.20 9.37 2.39
CA PRO A 88 4.42 10.78 2.09
C PRO A 88 3.12 11.52 1.73
N ALA A 89 2.22 10.90 0.96
CA ALA A 89 0.96 11.52 0.55
C ALA A 89 -0.04 11.57 1.70
N VAL A 90 -0.21 10.45 2.41
CA VAL A 90 -1.18 10.36 3.52
C VAL A 90 -0.81 11.30 4.65
N LEU A 91 0.47 11.39 5.01
CA LEU A 91 0.95 12.31 6.05
C LEU A 91 0.72 13.77 5.65
N ARG A 92 0.85 14.13 4.38
CA ARG A 92 0.51 15.49 3.90
C ARG A 92 -0.99 15.78 4.04
N TRP A 93 -1.84 14.81 3.70
CA TRP A 93 -3.29 14.99 3.77
C TRP A 93 -3.79 15.13 5.21
N THR A 94 -3.23 14.36 6.14
CA THR A 94 -3.68 14.34 7.53
C THR A 94 -2.96 15.36 8.40
N ARG A 95 -1.62 15.38 8.40
CA ARG A 95 -0.81 16.25 9.27
C ARG A 95 -0.73 17.68 8.77
N GLU A 96 -0.50 17.86 7.47
CA GLU A 96 -0.35 19.19 6.86
C GLU A 96 -1.68 19.75 6.34
N ARG A 97 -2.77 18.99 6.51
CA ARG A 97 -4.15 19.34 6.11
C ARG A 97 -4.24 19.75 4.62
N LEU A 98 -3.38 19.18 3.79
CA LEU A 98 -3.42 19.39 2.35
C LEU A 98 -4.60 18.63 1.72
N PRO A 99 -5.17 19.14 0.61
CA PRO A 99 -6.31 18.49 -0.02
C PRO A 99 -5.95 17.08 -0.51
N ASN A 100 -6.81 16.11 -0.18
CA ASN A 100 -6.72 14.76 -0.72
C ASN A 100 -7.34 14.73 -2.12
N HIS A 101 -6.52 14.67 -3.15
CA HIS A 101 -6.97 14.45 -4.53
C HIS A 101 -6.87 12.98 -4.95
N GLY A 102 -6.44 12.09 -4.06
CA GLY A 102 -6.38 10.65 -4.30
C GLY A 102 -5.02 10.15 -4.80
N LEU A 103 -4.97 8.84 -5.01
CA LEU A 103 -3.85 8.13 -5.59
C LEU A 103 -4.16 7.75 -7.03
N ALA A 104 -3.15 7.67 -7.88
CA ALA A 104 -3.26 7.14 -9.24
C ALA A 104 -2.36 5.91 -9.38
N ILE A 105 -2.87 4.87 -10.03
CA ILE A 105 -2.18 3.59 -10.20
C ILE A 105 -2.04 3.31 -11.68
N GLU A 106 -0.82 3.02 -12.11
CA GLU A 106 -0.51 2.63 -13.48
C GLU A 106 0.11 1.23 -13.49
N VAL A 107 -0.35 0.38 -14.40
CA VAL A 107 0.15 -0.97 -14.58
C VAL A 107 0.75 -1.08 -15.98
N LEU A 108 2.07 -1.18 -16.04
CA LEU A 108 2.83 -1.28 -17.29
C LEU A 108 3.27 -2.72 -17.52
N HIS A 109 2.73 -3.33 -18.57
CA HIS A 109 3.15 -4.66 -19.01
C HIS A 109 4.41 -4.52 -19.87
N LEU A 110 5.52 -5.15 -19.46
CA LEU A 110 6.80 -4.95 -20.14
C LEU A 110 6.87 -5.74 -21.46
N ASN A 111 6.33 -6.96 -21.49
CA ASN A 111 6.54 -7.89 -22.60
C ASN A 111 5.25 -8.58 -23.11
N GLN A 112 4.06 -8.21 -22.62
CA GLN A 112 2.81 -8.93 -22.94
C GLN A 112 2.05 -8.38 -24.15
N THR A 113 1.45 -9.30 -24.91
CA THR A 113 0.47 -8.99 -25.95
C THR A 113 -0.80 -8.37 -25.32
N PRO A 114 -1.55 -7.52 -26.04
CA PRO A 114 -2.69 -6.77 -25.50
C PRO A 114 -3.83 -7.60 -24.87
N ARG A 115 -3.82 -8.93 -25.06
CA ARG A 115 -4.92 -9.82 -24.66
C ARG A 115 -5.13 -9.95 -23.15
N HIS A 116 -4.13 -9.61 -22.32
CA HIS A 116 -4.21 -9.77 -20.86
C HIS A 116 -4.14 -8.43 -20.08
N GLN A 117 -4.26 -7.29 -20.78
CA GLN A 117 -4.22 -5.97 -20.13
C GLN A 117 -5.41 -5.81 -19.18
N GLY A 118 -5.12 -5.54 -17.90
CA GLY A 118 -6.14 -5.21 -16.89
C GLY A 118 -6.76 -6.38 -16.11
N GLN A 119 -6.37 -7.63 -16.36
CA GLN A 119 -6.90 -8.80 -15.62
C GLN A 119 -6.11 -9.13 -14.35
N HIS A 120 -4.87 -8.64 -14.27
CA HIS A 120 -3.90 -9.11 -13.30
C HIS A 120 -3.96 -8.43 -11.92
N VAL A 121 -3.99 -7.09 -11.92
CA VAL A 121 -4.05 -6.30 -10.69
C VAL A 121 -5.50 -5.89 -10.48
N ARG A 122 -6.08 -6.27 -9.34
CA ARG A 122 -7.47 -6.01 -9.00
C ARG A 122 -7.63 -4.58 -8.51
N ILE A 123 -7.67 -3.69 -9.49
CA ILE A 123 -7.73 -2.24 -9.30
C ILE A 123 -9.19 -1.74 -9.42
N SER A 124 -10.00 -2.38 -10.27
CA SER A 124 -11.43 -2.07 -10.45
C SER A 124 -12.26 -3.35 -10.59
N ARG A 125 -13.59 -3.22 -10.42
CA ARG A 125 -14.54 -4.31 -10.70
C ARG A 125 -14.39 -4.75 -12.15
N SER A 126 -14.03 -6.01 -12.39
CA SER A 126 -13.99 -6.58 -13.73
C SER A 126 -15.42 -6.83 -14.24
N VAL A 127 -15.62 -6.72 -15.56
CA VAL A 127 -16.87 -7.12 -16.22
C VAL A 127 -16.97 -8.66 -16.29
N HIS A 128 -15.82 -9.33 -16.29
CA HIS A 128 -15.69 -10.79 -16.22
C HIS A 128 -15.32 -11.16 -14.78
N GLN A 129 -16.34 -11.28 -13.93
CA GLN A 129 -16.17 -11.74 -12.55
C GLN A 129 -16.04 -13.26 -12.59
N GLU A 130 -14.93 -13.79 -12.09
CA GLU A 130 -14.78 -15.24 -11.95
C GLU A 130 -15.78 -15.76 -10.91
N PRO A 131 -16.43 -16.91 -11.12
CA PRO A 131 -17.36 -17.48 -10.16
C PRO A 131 -16.68 -17.68 -8.80
N GLY A 132 -17.18 -17.01 -7.75
CA GLY A 132 -16.64 -17.08 -6.39
C GLY A 132 -15.67 -15.94 -6.01
N GLU A 133 -15.45 -14.96 -6.88
CA GLU A 133 -14.62 -13.78 -6.57
C GLU A 133 -15.40 -12.74 -5.74
N ASP A 134 -15.06 -12.58 -4.45
CA ASP A 134 -15.63 -11.53 -3.58
C ASP A 134 -14.84 -10.22 -3.71
N TRP A 135 -15.32 -9.34 -4.60
CA TRP A 135 -14.71 -8.02 -4.82
C TRP A 135 -14.52 -7.20 -3.54
N GLU A 136 -15.43 -7.31 -2.57
CA GLU A 136 -15.33 -6.50 -1.35
C GLU A 136 -14.12 -6.89 -0.50
N GLN A 137 -13.63 -8.13 -0.64
CA GLN A 137 -12.41 -8.60 0.01
C GLN A 137 -11.15 -8.24 -0.77
N LEU A 138 -11.22 -8.10 -2.09
CA LEU A 138 -10.07 -7.90 -2.97
C LEU A 138 -9.85 -6.45 -3.41
N ARG A 139 -10.78 -5.55 -3.06
CA ARG A 139 -10.69 -4.12 -3.38
C ARG A 139 -9.41 -3.47 -2.81
N PRO A 140 -8.87 -2.43 -3.45
CA PRO A 140 -7.75 -1.66 -2.91
C PRO A 140 -8.00 -1.14 -1.49
N LEU A 141 -7.01 -1.31 -0.60
CA LEU A 141 -7.10 -0.87 0.79
C LEU A 141 -6.02 0.16 1.11
N LEU A 142 -6.40 1.24 1.80
CA LEU A 142 -5.46 2.13 2.44
C LEU A 142 -5.30 1.72 3.90
N VAL A 143 -4.10 1.28 4.27
CA VAL A 143 -3.76 0.87 5.63
C VAL A 143 -2.92 1.96 6.26
N THR A 144 -3.34 2.46 7.43
CA THR A 144 -2.63 3.51 8.16
C THR A 144 -2.12 2.97 9.48
N PHE A 145 -0.89 3.36 9.84
CA PHE A 145 -0.27 3.00 11.11
C PHE A 145 -0.09 4.29 11.91
N GLY A 146 -0.75 4.39 13.06
CA GLY A 146 -0.72 5.57 13.90
C GLY A 146 -0.86 5.25 15.38
N HIS A 147 -0.85 6.30 16.18
CA HIS A 147 -1.14 6.21 17.61
C HIS A 147 -1.90 7.44 18.09
N ASP A 148 -2.72 7.27 19.11
CA ASP A 148 -3.51 8.32 19.75
C ASP A 148 -2.70 9.24 20.69
N GLY A 149 -1.40 8.97 20.84
CA GLY A 149 -0.50 9.73 21.73
C GLY A 149 -0.79 9.56 23.22
N LYS A 150 -1.84 8.82 23.60
CA LYS A 150 -2.26 8.62 25.00
C LYS A 150 -1.46 7.52 25.69
N GLY A 151 -0.55 6.86 24.97
CA GLY A 151 0.45 5.96 25.53
C GLY A 151 -0.14 4.80 26.33
N HIS A 152 -1.44 4.50 26.16
CA HIS A 152 -2.07 3.39 26.84
C HIS A 152 -1.49 2.10 26.25
N PRO A 153 -0.70 1.33 27.02
CA PRO A 153 -0.25 0.05 26.52
C PRO A 153 -1.50 -0.80 26.27
N LEU A 154 -1.65 -1.30 25.04
CA LEU A 154 -2.75 -2.19 24.62
C LEU A 154 -2.91 -3.40 25.55
N THR A 155 -1.87 -3.72 26.32
CA THR A 155 -1.93 -4.68 27.42
C THR A 155 -1.53 -4.02 28.74
N ARG A 156 -2.50 -3.84 29.64
CA ARG A 156 -2.23 -3.48 31.03
C ARG A 156 -1.72 -4.74 31.75
N ARG A 157 -0.42 -5.05 31.63
CA ARG A 157 0.17 -6.16 32.38
C ARG A 157 0.00 -5.88 33.87
N ALA A 158 -0.89 -6.60 34.53
CA ALA A 158 -1.03 -6.56 35.98
C ALA A 158 0.35 -6.89 36.59
N LYS A 159 0.94 -5.94 37.32
CA LYS A 159 2.21 -6.16 38.03
C LYS A 159 1.94 -7.18 39.13
N ARG A 160 2.35 -8.43 38.91
CA ARG A 160 2.15 -9.55 39.85
C ARG A 160 3.06 -9.53 41.10
N SER A 161 3.78 -8.45 41.38
CA SER A 161 4.52 -8.33 42.64
C SER A 161 4.91 -6.87 42.98
N PRO A 162 5.01 -6.52 44.28
CA PRO A 162 5.63 -5.28 44.70
C PRO A 162 7.13 -5.35 44.35
N LYS A 163 7.62 -4.41 43.53
CA LYS A 163 9.07 -4.26 43.32
C LYS A 163 9.69 -3.86 44.67
N GLN A 164 10.49 -4.74 45.26
CA GLN A 164 11.41 -4.33 46.31
C GLN A 164 12.28 -3.17 45.78
N LYS A 165 12.37 -2.09 46.56
CA LYS A 165 13.27 -0.95 46.30
C LYS A 165 14.73 -1.38 46.49
N GLY A 166 15.22 -2.25 45.62
CA GLY A 166 16.66 -2.44 45.40
C GLY A 166 17.16 -1.32 44.49
N ARG A 167 18.22 -0.62 44.90
CA ARG A 167 18.95 0.38 44.10
C ARG A 167 19.17 -0.16 42.68
N LYS A 168 18.31 0.22 41.74
CA LYS A 168 18.43 -0.13 40.33
C LYS A 168 19.58 0.69 39.77
N ARG A 169 20.79 0.14 39.84
CA ARG A 169 21.92 0.63 39.03
C ARG A 169 21.45 0.60 37.57
N ASN A 170 21.43 1.76 36.94
CA ASN A 170 20.83 2.00 35.62
C ASN A 170 21.54 1.16 34.54
N ARG A 171 21.21 -0.13 34.43
CA ARG A 171 21.69 -1.07 33.41
C ARG A 171 20.77 -0.99 32.19
N ASN A 172 20.69 0.17 31.56
CA ASN A 172 20.06 0.25 30.25
C ASN A 172 21.02 -0.35 29.22
N CYS A 173 20.48 -1.10 28.26
CA CYS A 173 21.26 -1.63 27.16
C CYS A 173 21.92 -0.44 26.43
N ARG A 174 23.24 -0.44 26.35
CA ARG A 174 24.01 0.61 25.68
C ARG A 174 25.08 -0.03 24.83
N ARG A 175 25.43 0.64 23.74
CA ARG A 175 26.57 0.23 22.91
C ARG A 175 27.86 0.47 23.71
N HIS A 176 28.70 -0.55 23.80
CA HIS A 176 30.03 -0.45 24.40
C HIS A 176 31.07 -0.25 23.29
N ALA A 177 32.04 0.64 23.53
CA ALA A 177 33.19 0.76 22.64
C ALA A 177 34.08 -0.48 22.80
N LEU A 178 34.55 -1.01 21.68
CA LEU A 178 35.60 -2.03 21.62
C LEU A 178 36.85 -1.33 21.06
N TYR A 179 37.96 -1.42 21.78
CA TYR A 179 39.30 -1.07 21.30
C TYR A 179 40.00 -2.35 20.84
#